data_AF-A0A0G9MXK3-F1
#
_entry.id   AF-A0A0G9MXK3-F1
#
_cell.length_a   1.000
_cell.length_b   1.000
_cell.length_c   1.000
_cell.angle_alpha   90.00
_cell.angle_beta   90.00
_cell.angle_gamma   90.00
#
_symmetry.space_group_name_H-M   'P 1'
#
loop_
_entity.id
_entity.type
_entity.pdbx_description
1 polymer ?
#
loop_
_entity_poly.entity_id
_entity_poly.type
_entity_poly.pdbx_seq_one_letter_code
_entity_poly.pdbx_strand_id
1 'polypeptide(L)'
;MAGGAQLSVTDMRRASRHPVDYSVIAEHLLHGDVKLHVSNISAHGFMVDDAPDIARGDRLIIRLPSVGRIEAYCIWKTEDRAGMQFERIIRLDDFQAMINEMQPNPALRRRS
;
A
#
# COMPACT_ATOMS: atom_id res chain seq x y z
N MET A 1 1.00 36.70 -11.47
CA MET A 1 1.97 35.97 -10.64
C MET A 1 1.18 35.16 -9.61
N ALA A 2 0.82 33.92 -9.91
CA ALA A 2 0.13 33.05 -8.95
C ALA A 2 1.20 32.25 -8.21
N GLY A 3 1.34 32.47 -6.89
CA GLY A 3 2.29 31.76 -6.05
C GLY A 3 1.92 30.28 -5.98
N GLY A 4 2.70 29.44 -6.65
CA GLY A 4 2.59 27.98 -6.51
C GLY A 4 2.97 27.61 -5.09
N ALA A 5 1.98 27.20 -4.30
CA ALA A 5 2.22 26.69 -2.96
C ALA A 5 3.16 25.47 -3.07
N GLN A 6 4.38 25.63 -2.54
CA GLN A 6 5.37 24.56 -2.53
C GLN A 6 4.95 23.56 -1.44
N LEU A 7 4.39 22.43 -1.87
CA LEU A 7 3.93 21.37 -0.98
C LEU A 7 5.08 20.93 -0.06
N SER A 8 4.79 20.77 1.24
CA SER A 8 5.78 20.23 2.17
C SER A 8 6.15 18.79 1.77
N VAL A 9 7.30 18.29 2.21
CA VAL A 9 7.70 16.88 1.98
C VAL A 9 6.64 15.91 2.47
N THR A 10 5.96 16.25 3.57
CA THR A 10 4.80 15.54 4.11
C THR A 10 3.59 15.55 3.16
N ASP A 11 3.29 16.69 2.53
CA ASP A 11 2.20 16.81 1.57
C ASP A 11 2.51 16.09 0.26
N MET A 12 3.74 16.15 -0.23
CA MET A 12 4.19 15.38 -1.41
C MET A 12 4.09 13.87 -1.17
N ARG A 13 4.39 13.39 0.05
CA ARG A 13 4.19 11.99 0.44
C ARG A 13 2.71 11.60 0.50
N ARG A 14 1.82 12.51 0.92
CA ARG A 14 0.36 12.28 0.92
C ARG A 14 -0.24 12.36 -0.50
N ALA A 15 0.30 13.20 -1.38
CA ALA A 15 -0.26 13.47 -2.70
C ALA A 15 -0.14 12.31 -3.72
N SER A 16 0.58 11.22 -3.40
CA SER A 16 0.81 10.09 -4.32
C SER A 16 0.19 8.76 -3.88
N ARG A 17 -0.62 8.75 -2.81
CA ARG A 17 -1.27 7.53 -2.28
C ARG A 17 -2.73 7.43 -2.73
N HIS A 18 -3.10 6.28 -3.26
CA HIS A 18 -4.44 5.94 -3.70
C HIS A 18 -5.15 5.16 -2.57
N PRO A 19 -6.26 5.67 -2.03
CA PRO A 19 -7.09 4.91 -1.10
C PRO A 19 -7.60 3.63 -1.77
N VAL A 20 -7.51 2.51 -1.06
CA VAL A 20 -8.01 1.22 -1.51
C VAL A 20 -8.65 0.48 -0.33
N ASP A 21 -9.52 -0.47 -0.64
CA ASP A 21 -10.05 -1.47 0.29
C ASP A 21 -9.72 -2.82 -0.33
N TYR A 22 -8.55 -3.36 0.04
CA TYR A 22 -7.97 -4.52 -0.63
C TYR A 22 -7.43 -5.53 0.38
N SER A 23 -8.11 -6.67 0.50
CA SER A 23 -7.67 -7.80 1.32
C SER A 23 -6.78 -8.74 0.52
N VAL A 24 -5.64 -9.14 1.07
CA VAL A 24 -4.65 -9.99 0.41
C VAL A 24 -4.00 -10.95 1.39
N ILE A 25 -3.62 -12.14 0.91
CA ILE A 25 -2.72 -13.04 1.64
C ILE A 25 -1.30 -12.74 1.16
N ALA A 26 -0.45 -12.33 2.09
CA ALA A 26 0.98 -12.14 1.87
C ALA A 26 1.76 -13.25 2.59
N GLU A 27 2.99 -13.50 2.16
CA GLU A 27 3.89 -14.49 2.77
C GLU A 27 4.91 -13.75 3.65
N HIS A 28 4.77 -13.86 4.97
CA HIS A 28 5.74 -13.36 5.93
C HIS A 28 6.96 -14.28 5.99
N LEU A 29 8.16 -13.69 5.90
CA LEU A 29 9.40 -14.47 5.77
C LEU A 29 9.63 -15.49 6.89
N LEU A 30 9.19 -15.19 8.12
CA LEU A 30 9.40 -16.05 9.30
C LEU A 30 8.14 -16.79 9.77
N HIS A 31 6.95 -16.34 9.35
CA HIS A 31 5.67 -16.78 9.92
C HIS A 31 4.74 -17.42 8.90
N GLY A 32 5.11 -17.43 7.61
CA GLY A 32 4.29 -17.97 6.54
C GLY A 32 3.15 -17.01 6.17
N ASP A 33 2.02 -17.56 5.75
CA ASP A 33 0.93 -16.77 5.21
C ASP A 33 0.26 -15.88 6.27
N VAL A 34 0.14 -14.59 5.96
CA VAL A 34 -0.52 -13.57 6.78
C VAL A 34 -1.61 -12.86 5.97
N LYS A 35 -2.77 -12.63 6.58
CA LYS A 35 -3.85 -11.86 5.96
C LYS A 35 -3.63 -10.38 6.25
N LEU A 36 -3.68 -9.56 5.22
CA LEU A 36 -3.49 -8.11 5.31
C LEU A 36 -4.66 -7.39 4.67
N HIS A 37 -5.11 -6.32 5.32
CA HIS A 37 -6.02 -5.36 4.74
C HIS A 37 -5.25 -4.09 4.36
N VAL A 38 -5.11 -3.84 3.05
CA VAL A 38 -4.42 -2.67 2.50
C VAL A 38 -5.41 -1.51 2.39
N SER A 39 -5.15 -0.41 3.11
CA SER A 39 -6.03 0.76 3.17
C SER A 39 -5.64 1.89 2.21
N ASN A 40 -4.39 1.89 1.73
CA ASN A 40 -3.93 2.76 0.65
C ASN A 40 -2.60 2.26 0.08
N ILE A 41 -2.33 2.61 -1.18
CA ILE A 41 -1.15 2.18 -1.92
C ILE A 41 -0.59 3.30 -2.79
N SER A 42 0.72 3.26 -3.02
CA SER A 42 1.46 4.17 -3.93
C SER A 42 2.51 3.36 -4.66
N ALA A 43 3.21 3.97 -5.62
CA ALA A 43 4.31 3.31 -6.33
C ALA A 43 5.47 2.86 -5.42
N HIS A 44 5.59 3.40 -4.19
CA HIS A 44 6.69 3.13 -3.28
C HIS A 44 6.32 2.18 -2.13
N GLY A 45 5.03 1.92 -1.92
CA GLY A 45 4.58 1.14 -0.78
C GLY A 45 3.11 1.35 -0.45
N PHE A 46 2.67 0.69 0.61
CA PHE A 46 1.27 0.61 1.01
C PHE A 46 1.12 0.67 2.52
N MET A 47 -0.12 0.85 2.98
CA MET A 47 -0.46 0.88 4.40
C MET A 47 -1.45 -0.23 4.66
N VAL A 48 -1.26 -0.91 5.79
CA VAL A 48 -2.21 -1.91 6.29
C VAL A 48 -2.83 -1.44 7.59
N ASP A 49 -4.11 -1.77 7.76
CA ASP A 49 -4.83 -1.61 9.02
C ASP A 49 -4.87 -2.95 9.75
N ASP A 50 -4.94 -2.91 11.09
CA ASP A 50 -5.06 -4.08 11.97
C ASP A 50 -4.07 -5.20 11.63
N ALA A 51 -2.78 -4.88 11.73
CA ALA A 51 -1.68 -5.80 11.45
C ALA A 51 -0.98 -6.23 12.75
N PRO A 52 -1.59 -7.10 13.59
CA PRO A 52 -0.99 -7.56 14.85
C PRO A 52 0.24 -8.45 14.61
N ASP A 53 0.25 -9.18 13.50
CA ASP A 53 1.31 -10.13 13.13
C ASP A 53 2.46 -9.48 12.35
N ILE A 54 2.54 -8.15 12.34
CA ILE A 54 3.59 -7.37 11.65
C ILE A 54 4.32 -6.48 12.65
N ALA A 55 5.63 -6.67 12.74
CA ALA A 55 6.57 -5.86 13.47
C ALA A 55 7.41 -4.97 12.52
N ARG A 56 8.02 -3.92 13.07
CA ARG A 56 8.96 -3.08 12.32
C ARG A 56 10.19 -3.93 11.93
N GLY A 57 10.59 -3.84 10.66
CA GLY A 57 11.71 -4.59 10.10
C GLY A 57 11.28 -5.88 9.39
N ASP A 58 10.03 -6.31 9.57
CA ASP A 58 9.51 -7.50 8.92
C ASP A 58 9.52 -7.37 7.40
N ARG A 59 9.75 -8.50 6.75
CA ARG A 59 9.78 -8.63 5.29
C ARG A 59 8.70 -9.61 4.88
N LEU A 60 7.90 -9.20 3.91
CA LEU A 60 6.83 -10.01 3.34
C LEU A 60 6.88 -9.99 1.83
N ILE A 61 6.33 -11.04 1.21
CA ILE A 61 6.07 -11.10 -0.22
C ILE A 61 4.57 -10.94 -0.42
N ILE A 62 4.16 -9.86 -1.09
CA ILE A 62 2.77 -9.59 -1.46
C ILE A 62 2.60 -9.82 -2.97
N ARG A 63 1.46 -10.40 -3.37
CA ARG A 63 1.06 -10.50 -4.77
C ARG A 63 0.06 -9.40 -5.07
N LEU A 64 0.43 -8.50 -5.99
CA LEU A 64 -0.43 -7.41 -6.44
C LEU A 64 -0.92 -7.67 -7.89
N PRO A 65 -2.14 -7.23 -8.23
CA PRO A 65 -2.64 -7.24 -9.61
C PRO A 65 -1.68 -6.50 -10.56
N SER A 66 -1.54 -6.97 -11.80
CA SER A 66 -0.62 -6.48 -12.84
C SER A 66 0.90 -6.48 -12.50
N VAL A 67 1.30 -6.40 -11.23
CA VAL A 67 2.68 -6.29 -10.75
C VAL A 67 3.28 -7.65 -10.39
N GLY A 68 2.46 -8.59 -9.89
CA GLY A 68 2.89 -9.90 -9.45
C GLY A 68 3.46 -9.90 -8.02
N ARG A 69 4.40 -10.82 -7.74
CA ARG A 69 5.05 -10.92 -6.43
C ARG A 69 6.08 -9.78 -6.28
N ILE A 70 5.96 -9.04 -5.20
CA ILE A 70 6.91 -7.99 -4.81
C ILE A 70 7.15 -8.08 -3.31
N GLU A 71 8.38 -7.87 -2.90
CA GLU A 71 8.70 -7.80 -1.49
C GLU A 71 8.39 -6.42 -0.91
N ALA A 72 8.03 -6.41 0.38
CA ALA A 72 7.86 -5.19 1.14
C ALA A 72 8.41 -5.32 2.56
N TYR A 73 8.92 -4.21 3.07
CA TYR A 73 9.51 -4.08 4.40
C TYR A 73 8.63 -3.20 5.28
N CYS A 74 8.36 -3.62 6.51
CA CYS A 74 7.66 -2.81 7.49
C CYS A 74 8.61 -1.73 8.02
N ILE A 75 8.38 -0.46 7.66
CA ILE A 75 9.24 0.66 8.04
C ILE A 75 8.81 1.28 9.37
N TRP A 76 7.51 1.23 9.66
CA TRP A 76 6.95 1.68 10.92
C TRP A 76 5.67 0.89 11.25
N LYS A 77 5.39 0.80 12.55
CA LYS A 77 4.20 0.16 13.11
C LYS A 77 3.67 1.03 14.24
N THR A 78 2.36 1.24 14.26
CA THR A 78 1.58 1.75 15.40
C THR A 78 0.63 0.65 15.86
N GLU A 79 -0.16 0.88 16.91
CA GLU A 79 -1.16 -0.08 17.39
C GLU A 79 -2.07 -0.54 16.24
N ASP A 80 -2.69 0.40 15.54
CA ASP A 80 -3.71 0.06 14.53
C ASP A 80 -3.19 -0.08 13.09
N ARG A 81 -1.96 0.36 12.79
CA ARG A 81 -1.49 0.48 11.39
C ARG A 81 -0.03 0.14 11.22
N ALA A 82 0.33 -0.33 10.02
CA ALA A 82 1.71 -0.50 9.61
C ALA A 82 1.96 0.10 8.22
N GLY A 83 3.15 0.66 8.03
CA GLY A 83 3.60 1.21 6.77
C GLY A 83 4.62 0.31 6.11
N MET A 84 4.28 -0.16 4.92
CA MET A 84 5.11 -1.06 4.12
C MET A 84 5.78 -0.29 2.98
N GLN A 85 7.08 -0.53 2.78
CA GLN A 85 7.84 -0.02 1.64
C GLN A 85 8.19 -1.17 0.71
N PHE A 86 7.95 -1.03 -0.59
CA PHE A 86 8.37 -2.03 -1.56
C PHE A 86 9.89 -2.07 -1.71
N GLU A 87 10.45 -3.25 -2.01
CA GLU A 87 11.89 -3.39 -2.33
C GLU A 87 12.31 -2.51 -3.52
N ARG A 88 11.36 -2.23 -4.42
CA ARG A 88 11.56 -1.48 -5.66
C ARG A 88 10.34 -0.62 -5.97
N ILE A 89 10.56 0.48 -6.68
CA ILE A 89 9.50 1.37 -7.15
C ILE A 89 8.70 0.65 -8.25
N ILE A 90 7.37 0.64 -8.14
CA ILE A 90 6.48 0.14 -9.19
C ILE A 90 6.45 1.17 -10.33
N ARG A 91 6.65 0.73 -11.57
CA ARG A 91 6.59 1.61 -12.74
C ARG A 91 5.19 2.18 -12.91
N LEU A 92 5.11 3.39 -13.48
CA LEU A 92 3.84 4.12 -13.60
C LEU A 92 2.77 3.31 -14.35
N ASP A 93 3.12 2.67 -15.46
CA ASP A 93 2.18 1.91 -16.28
C ASP A 93 1.62 0.69 -15.52
N ASP A 94 2.50 -0.07 -14.85
CA ASP A 94 2.11 -1.21 -14.00
C ASP A 94 1.26 -0.75 -12.81
N PHE A 95 1.60 0.39 -12.21
CA PHE A 95 0.85 0.98 -11.10
C PHE A 95 -0.55 1.40 -11.55
N GLN A 96 -0.69 2.04 -12.71
CA GLN A 96 -1.99 2.43 -13.27
C GLN A 96 -2.85 1.20 -13.60
N ALA A 97 -2.26 0.17 -14.21
CA ALA A 97 -2.96 -1.10 -14.46
C ALA A 97 -3.44 -1.76 -13.15
N MET A 98 -2.57 -1.81 -12.14
CA MET A 98 -2.90 -2.35 -10.82
C MET A 98 -4.06 -1.59 -10.17
N ILE A 99 -4.04 -0.25 -10.19
CA ILE A 99 -5.13 0.57 -9.62
C ILE A 99 -6.44 0.32 -10.37
N ASN A 100 -6.41 0.20 -11.71
CA ASN A 100 -7.58 -0.12 -12.53
C ASN A 100 -8.11 -1.54 -12.31
N GLU A 101 -7.29 -2.48 -11.84
CA GLU A 101 -7.77 -3.82 -11.45
C GLU A 101 -8.31 -3.82 -10.02
N MET A 102 -7.73 -2.99 -9.13
CA MET A 102 -8.21 -2.80 -7.77
C MET A 102 -9.50 -1.93 -7.71
N GLN A 103 -9.81 -1.16 -8.76
CA GLN A 103 -11.01 -0.31 -8.86
C GLN A 103 -11.88 -0.67 -10.08
N PRO A 104 -13.21 -0.68 -9.98
CA PRO A 104 -14.01 -0.21 -8.87
C PRO A 104 -14.43 -1.38 -7.98
N ASN A 105 -14.00 -1.39 -6.72
CA ASN A 105 -14.62 -2.26 -5.73
C ASN A 105 -16.13 -1.92 -5.67
N PRO A 106 -17.06 -2.84 -6.04
CA PRO A 106 -18.50 -2.57 -5.99
C PRO A 106 -19.00 -2.22 -4.58
N ALA A 107 -18.24 -2.55 -3.52
CA ALA A 107 -18.54 -2.17 -2.15
C ALA A 107 -18.34 -0.67 -1.88
N LEU A 108 -17.47 0.02 -2.63
CA LEU A 108 -17.23 1.47 -2.50
C LEU A 108 -18.33 2.32 -3.18
N ARG A 109 -19.32 1.71 -3.84
CA ARG A 109 -20.47 2.41 -4.43
C ARG A 109 -21.53 2.87 -3.41
N ARG A 110 -21.41 2.54 -2.11
CA ARG A 110 -22.42 2.91 -1.10
C ARG A 110 -21.89 3.91 -0.07
N ARG A 111 -22.24 5.18 -0.30
CA ARG A 111 -22.96 6.09 0.62
C ARG A 111 -23.20 7.41 -0.11
N SER A 112 -24.33 7.47 -0.81
CA SER A 112 -25.06 8.71 -1.11
C SER A 112 -25.57 9.34 0.19
#